data_AF-A0A7V9UJB2-F1
#
_entry.id   AF-A0A7V9UJB2-F1
#
_cell.length_a   1.000
_cell.length_b   1.000
_cell.length_c   1.000
_cell.angle_alpha   90.00
_cell.angle_beta   90.00
_cell.angle_gamma   90.00
#
_symmetry.space_group_name_H-M   'P 1'
#
loop_
_entity.id
_entity.type
_entity.pdbx_description
1 polymer ?
#
loop_
_entity_poly.entity_id
_entity_poly.type
_entity_poly.pdbx_seq_one_letter_code
_entity_poly.pdbx_strand_id
1 'polypeptide(L)'
;MTKEKKPPTHIQKKETQHPGSNTRLIKILEDVPDPRGPSCNCKHPLTTILFITIVCSLCGANDWEIIVVQAQAMRDWLSRYIDISGYTLRKDF
;
A
#
# COMPACT_ATOMS: atom_id res chain seq x y z
N MET A 1 -5.88 -6.50 32.74
CA MET A 1 -6.61 -6.98 31.54
C MET A 1 -7.14 -5.79 30.77
N THR A 2 -6.35 -5.25 29.85
CA THR A 2 -6.77 -4.17 28.95
C THR A 2 -7.61 -4.81 27.85
N LYS A 3 -8.93 -4.57 27.86
CA LYS A 3 -9.84 -5.09 26.84
C LYS A 3 -9.46 -4.48 25.49
N GLU A 4 -9.05 -5.30 24.53
CA GLU A 4 -8.85 -4.85 23.15
C GLU A 4 -10.17 -4.29 22.62
N LYS A 5 -10.19 -2.98 22.32
CA LYS A 5 -11.34 -2.33 21.70
C LYS A 5 -11.35 -2.72 20.23
N LYS A 6 -12.28 -3.58 19.82
CA LYS A 6 -12.59 -3.79 18.40
C LYS A 6 -12.92 -2.43 17.77
N PRO A 7 -12.31 -2.07 16.63
CA PRO A 7 -12.63 -0.84 15.93
C PRO A 7 -14.12 -0.83 15.53
N PRO A 8 -14.80 0.33 15.56
CA PRO A 8 -16.19 0.43 15.18
C PRO A 8 -16.41 -0.03 13.73
N THR A 9 -17.60 -0.55 13.43
CA THR A 9 -17.93 -1.33 12.21
C THR A 9 -17.67 -0.61 10.88
N HIS A 10 -17.52 0.72 10.88
CA HIS A 10 -17.18 1.56 9.72
C HIS A 10 -15.66 1.76 9.53
N ILE A 11 -14.83 1.36 10.49
CA ILE A 11 -13.37 1.37 10.43
C ILE A 11 -12.87 -0.08 10.25
N GLN A 12 -13.40 -0.75 9.23
CA GLN A 12 -12.88 -2.05 8.82
C GLN A 12 -11.80 -1.86 7.74
N LYS A 13 -10.72 -2.63 7.85
CA LYS A 13 -9.64 -2.65 6.87
C LYS A 13 -10.26 -3.06 5.53
N LYS A 14 -10.23 -2.18 4.53
CA LYS A 14 -10.72 -2.49 3.19
C LYS A 14 -9.88 -3.66 2.68
N GLU A 15 -10.50 -4.83 2.52
CA GLU A 15 -9.88 -5.95 1.83
C GLU A 15 -9.68 -5.52 0.37
N THR A 16 -8.43 -5.26 -0.01
CA THR A 16 -8.09 -4.89 -1.38
C THR A 16 -7.57 -6.11 -2.11
N GLN A 17 -8.24 -6.47 -3.21
CA GLN A 17 -7.75 -7.48 -4.11
C GLN A 17 -6.73 -6.85 -5.05
N HIS A 18 -5.50 -7.35 -5.04
CA HIS A 18 -4.46 -6.90 -5.94
C HIS A 18 -4.50 -7.72 -7.24
N PRO A 19 -4.28 -7.09 -8.41
CA PRO A 19 -4.19 -7.83 -9.68
C PRO A 19 -3.12 -8.93 -9.65
N GLY A 20 -2.05 -8.70 -8.89
CA GLY A 20 -0.95 -9.62 -8.66
C GLY A 20 -1.10 -10.53 -7.45
N SER A 21 -2.27 -10.67 -6.79
CA SER A 21 -2.43 -11.50 -5.57
C SER A 21 -2.06 -12.98 -5.75
N ASN A 22 -1.95 -13.47 -7.00
CA ASN A 22 -1.43 -14.83 -7.27
C ASN A 22 0.10 -14.93 -7.21
N THR A 23 0.83 -13.81 -7.24
CA THR A 23 2.29 -13.79 -7.20
C THR A 23 2.82 -14.00 -5.79
N ARG A 24 3.94 -14.72 -5.66
CA ARG A 24 4.54 -15.04 -4.35
C ARG A 24 4.96 -13.79 -3.57
N LEU A 25 5.45 -12.77 -4.27
CA LEU A 25 5.88 -11.51 -3.64
C LEU A 25 4.70 -10.78 -2.98
N ILE A 26 3.57 -10.63 -3.69
CA ILE A 26 2.38 -9.97 -3.13
C ILE A 26 1.84 -10.73 -1.93
N LYS A 27 1.78 -12.07 -1.98
CA LYS A 27 1.36 -12.90 -0.83
C LYS A 27 2.23 -12.68 0.41
N ILE A 28 3.55 -12.66 0.24
CA ILE A 28 4.48 -12.39 1.34
C ILE A 28 4.21 -11.00 1.96
N LEU A 29 3.91 -9.99 1.12
CA LEU A 29 3.61 -8.65 1.61
C LEU A 29 2.23 -8.55 2.28
N GLU A 30 1.23 -9.32 1.82
CA GLU A 30 -0.10 -9.43 2.44
C GLU A 30 -0.05 -10.07 3.84
N ASP A 31 0.90 -10.98 4.07
CA ASP A 31 1.13 -11.63 5.38
C ASP A 31 1.73 -10.67 6.43
N VAL A 32 2.23 -9.49 6.02
CA VAL A 32 2.79 -8.49 6.93
C VAL A 32 1.65 -7.80 7.71
N PRO A 33 1.60 -7.93 9.06
CA PRO A 33 0.61 -7.23 9.86
C PRO A 33 0.78 -5.71 9.71
N ASP A 34 -0.35 -5.00 9.53
CA ASP A 34 -0.32 -3.55 9.35
C ASP A 34 -0.22 -2.82 10.70
N PRO A 35 0.94 -2.20 11.05
CA PRO A 35 1.14 -1.61 12.36
C PRO A 35 0.36 -0.29 12.54
N ARG A 36 -0.18 0.28 11.46
CA ARG A 36 -0.92 1.56 11.48
C ARG A 36 -2.29 1.43 12.15
N GLY A 37 -2.77 0.19 12.30
CA GLY A 37 -4.09 -0.12 12.81
C GLY A 37 -5.22 0.38 11.89
N PRO A 38 -6.46 0.01 12.20
CA PRO A 38 -7.63 0.49 11.48
C PRO A 38 -7.84 2.00 11.77
N SER A 39 -7.70 2.84 10.75
CA SER A 39 -7.97 4.28 10.85
C SER A 39 -8.47 4.87 9.54
N CYS A 40 -9.21 5.98 9.62
CA CYS A 40 -9.66 6.74 8.44
C CYS A 40 -8.51 7.33 7.62
N ASN A 41 -7.30 7.40 8.21
CA ASN A 41 -6.09 7.86 7.55
C ASN A 41 -5.40 6.75 6.73
N CYS A 42 -5.76 5.48 6.94
CA CYS A 42 -5.25 4.34 6.16
C CYS A 42 -6.00 4.22 4.83
N LYS A 43 -5.75 5.16 3.92
CA LYS A 43 -6.35 5.18 2.57
C LYS A 43 -5.79 4.09 1.65
N HIS A 44 -4.58 3.62 1.93
CA HIS A 44 -3.85 2.69 1.09
C HIS A 44 -3.47 1.41 1.85
N PRO A 45 -3.64 0.23 1.24
CA PRO A 45 -3.16 -1.04 1.79
C PRO A 45 -1.66 -1.01 2.04
N LEU A 46 -1.22 -1.64 3.13
CA LEU A 46 0.21 -1.74 3.44
C LEU A 46 0.97 -2.45 2.32
N THR A 47 0.40 -3.54 1.79
CA THR A 47 0.94 -4.29 0.66
C THR A 47 1.29 -3.39 -0.51
N THR A 48 0.39 -2.47 -0.89
CA THR A 48 0.65 -1.55 -2.00
C THR A 48 1.82 -0.60 -1.70
N ILE A 49 1.86 -0.04 -0.48
CA ILE A 49 2.95 0.87 -0.08
C ILE A 49 4.29 0.13 -0.10
N LEU A 50 4.35 -1.05 0.53
CA LEU A 50 5.58 -1.86 0.57
C LEU A 50 6.05 -2.24 -0.83
N PHE A 51 5.14 -2.66 -1.70
CA PHE A 51 5.48 -3.05 -3.06
C PHE A 51 6.06 -1.86 -3.85
N ILE A 52 5.42 -0.69 -3.79
CA ILE A 52 5.92 0.54 -4.44
C ILE A 52 7.31 0.90 -3.93
N THR A 53 7.48 0.95 -2.60
CA THR A 53 8.76 1.30 -1.98
C THR A 53 9.87 0.34 -2.41
N ILE A 54 9.64 -0.97 -2.34
CA ILE A 54 10.64 -1.98 -2.75
C ILE A 54 11.03 -1.79 -4.23
N VAL A 55 10.04 -1.67 -5.13
CA VAL A 55 10.30 -1.51 -6.56
C VAL A 55 11.08 -0.21 -6.83
N CYS A 56 10.65 0.92 -6.27
CA CYS A 56 11.32 2.20 -6.50
C CYS A 56 12.74 2.21 -5.89
N SER A 57 12.93 1.64 -4.70
CA SER A 57 14.26 1.52 -4.09
C SER A 57 15.21 0.65 -4.92
N LEU A 58 14.72 -0.46 -5.51
CA LEU A 58 15.52 -1.27 -6.45
C LEU A 58 15.90 -0.50 -7.72
N CYS A 59 15.08 0.47 -8.12
CA CYS A 59 15.34 1.35 -9.25
C CYS A 59 16.13 2.62 -8.88
N GLY A 60 16.64 2.72 -7.65
CA GLY A 60 17.54 3.80 -7.21
C GLY A 60 16.89 4.95 -6.45
N ALA A 61 15.58 4.88 -6.13
CA ALA A 61 14.96 5.88 -5.25
C ALA A 61 15.52 5.77 -3.83
N ASN A 62 16.06 6.87 -3.31
CA ASN A 62 16.71 6.96 -2.00
C ASN A 62 15.96 7.83 -0.99
N ASP A 63 14.85 8.46 -1.39
CA ASP A 63 13.95 9.22 -0.53
C ASP A 63 12.49 9.09 -0.95
N TRP A 64 11.58 9.63 -0.12
CA TRP A 64 10.15 9.55 -0.36
C TRP A 64 9.67 10.37 -1.56
N GLU A 65 10.32 11.51 -1.84
CA GLU A 65 9.93 12.38 -2.95
C GLU A 65 10.20 11.68 -4.29
N ILE A 66 11.37 11.06 -4.42
CA ILE A 66 11.75 10.28 -5.60
C ILE A 66 10.87 9.03 -5.73
N ILE A 67 10.53 8.35 -4.63
CA ILE A 67 9.56 7.23 -4.66
C ILE A 67 8.22 7.70 -5.25
N VAL A 68 7.72 8.87 -4.84
CA VAL A 68 6.44 9.41 -5.37
C VAL A 68 6.54 9.70 -6.86
N VAL A 69 7.60 10.40 -7.30
CA VAL A 69 7.82 10.73 -8.71
C VAL A 69 7.95 9.47 -9.56
N GLN A 70 8.70 8.48 -9.08
CA GLN A 70 8.92 7.23 -9.78
C GLN A 70 7.67 6.35 -9.82
N ALA A 71 6.92 6.28 -8.72
CA ALA A 71 5.64 5.56 -8.70
C ALA A 71 4.61 6.18 -9.67
N GLN A 72 4.63 7.50 -9.85
CA GLN A 72 3.82 8.17 -10.88
C GLN A 72 4.27 7.78 -12.29
N ALA A 73 5.58 7.83 -12.55
CA ALA A 73 6.15 7.47 -13.85
C ALA A 73 5.91 5.99 -14.21
N MET A 74 5.87 5.11 -13.21
CA MET A 74 5.69 3.67 -13.36
C MET A 74 4.23 3.20 -13.14
N ARG A 75 3.26 4.12 -13.05
CA ARG A 75 1.87 3.83 -12.67
C ARG A 75 1.27 2.67 -13.48
N ASP A 76 1.42 2.69 -14.80
CA ASP A 76 0.85 1.67 -15.68
C ASP A 76 1.46 0.29 -15.41
N TRP A 77 2.77 0.23 -15.18
CA TRP A 77 3.46 -1.02 -14.86
C TRP A 77 3.05 -1.54 -13.48
N LEU A 78 2.98 -0.67 -12.48
CA LEU A 78 2.58 -1.00 -11.11
C LEU A 78 1.13 -1.51 -11.05
N SER A 79 0.24 -0.94 -11.88
CA SER A 79 -1.18 -1.34 -11.96
C SER A 79 -1.41 -2.81 -12.29
N ARG A 80 -0.41 -3.49 -12.85
CA ARG A 80 -0.45 -4.93 -13.17
C ARG A 80 -0.31 -5.83 -11.94
N TYR A 81 0.19 -5.30 -10.83
CA TYR A 81 0.52 -6.10 -9.63
C TYR A 81 -0.25 -5.64 -8.40
N ILE A 82 -0.50 -4.33 -8.26
CA ILE A 82 -1.07 -3.74 -7.06
C ILE A 82 -2.29 -2.87 -7.36
N ASP A 83 -3.16 -2.73 -6.36
CA ASP A 83 -4.34 -1.87 -6.46
C ASP A 83 -3.92 -0.40 -6.37
N ILE A 84 -4.05 0.30 -7.50
CA ILE A 84 -3.76 1.72 -7.63
C ILE A 84 -5.03 2.59 -7.60
N SER A 85 -6.22 2.01 -7.39
CA SER A 85 -7.51 2.73 -7.44
C SER A 85 -7.63 3.83 -6.38
N GLY A 86 -6.91 3.71 -5.25
CA GLY A 86 -6.81 4.75 -4.23
C GLY A 86 -5.68 5.76 -4.46
N TYR A 87 -4.74 5.47 -5.35
CA TYR A 87 -3.56 6.30 -5.65
C TYR A 87 -3.90 7.40 -6.65
N THR A 88 -4.84 8.26 -6.28
CA THR A 88 -4.83 9.62 -6.81
C THR A 88 -3.76 10.35 -6.02
N LEU A 89 -2.53 10.35 -6.54
CA LEU A 89 -1.43 11.16 -6.01
C LEU A 89 -1.83 12.61 -6.25
N ARG A 90 -2.63 13.14 -5.33
CA ARG A 90 -2.99 14.55 -5.27
C ARG A 90 -1.68 15.33 -5.13
N LYS A 91 -1.60 16.48 -5.81
CA LYS A 91 -0.44 17.39 -5.89
C LYS A 91 -0.11 18.08 -4.54
N ASP A 92 -0.20 17.37 -3.43
CA ASP A 92 -0.19 17.94 -2.07
C ASP A 92 0.94 17.34 -1.21
N PHE A 93 1.98 16.79 -1.83
CA PHE A 93 3.30 16.69 -1.20
C PHE A 93 4.16 17.83 -1.72
#